data_AF-A0A9W8QV84-F1
#
_entry.id   AF-A0A9W8QV84-F1
#
_cell.length_a   1.000
_cell.length_b   1.000
_cell.length_c   1.000
_cell.angle_alpha   90.00
_cell.angle_beta   90.00
_cell.angle_gamma   90.00
#
_symmetry.space_group_name_H-M   'P 1'
#
loop_
_entity.id
_entity.type
_entity.pdbx_description
1 polymer ?
#
loop_
_entity_poly.entity_id
_entity_poly.type
_entity_poly.pdbx_seq_one_letter_code
_entity_poly.pdbx_strand_id
1 'polypeptide(L)'
;MEEQGVDPFIDYHVFSKYILFVQEYVFDKTSTKDRESGRKVVKALLTEAEKDGFANYRSRVQYMDAVQNLYGFNGHIYRRFVETLKAAVDPNGILSPGKQGSGR
;
A
#
# COMPACT_ATOMS: atom_id res chain seq x y z
N MET A 1 11.72 -0.90 12.32
CA MET A 1 11.35 0.42 12.89
C MET A 1 12.48 0.98 13.72
N GLU A 2 13.04 0.18 14.62
CA GLU A 2 14.21 0.52 15.44
C GLU A 2 15.38 1.07 14.63
N GLU A 3 15.71 0.47 13.48
CA GLU A 3 16.76 0.97 12.57
C GLU A 3 16.55 2.40 12.08
N GLN A 4 15.29 2.87 12.07
CA GLN A 4 14.92 4.22 11.66
C GLN A 4 14.67 5.15 12.87
N GLY A 5 14.93 4.68 14.10
CA GLY A 5 14.66 5.42 15.33
C GLY A 5 13.17 5.69 15.53
N VAL A 6 12.32 4.77 15.09
CA VAL A 6 10.86 4.88 15.14
C VAL A 6 10.31 3.90 16.16
N ASP A 7 9.50 4.39 17.08
CA ASP A 7 8.76 3.54 18.01
C ASP A 7 7.61 2.82 17.28
N PRO A 8 7.46 1.50 17.46
CA PRO A 8 6.35 0.78 16.88
C PRO A 8 5.05 1.17 17.58
N PHE A 9 4.08 1.68 16.81
CA PHE A 9 2.70 1.88 17.27
C PHE A 9 1.75 1.03 16.43
N ILE A 10 1.20 -0.01 17.04
CA ILE A 10 0.56 -1.12 16.34
C ILE A 10 -0.82 -1.37 16.94
N ASP A 11 -1.80 -1.57 16.06
CA ASP A 11 -3.14 -2.04 16.40
C ASP A 11 -3.53 -3.28 15.57
N TYR A 12 -4.52 -4.03 16.06
CA TYR A 12 -5.08 -5.18 15.38
C TYR A 12 -6.60 -5.17 15.51
N HIS A 13 -7.29 -5.26 14.37
CA HIS A 13 -8.71 -5.59 14.37
C HIS A 13 -8.90 -7.09 14.12
N VAL A 14 -9.43 -7.80 15.12
CA VAL A 14 -9.64 -9.24 15.06
C VAL A 14 -11.04 -9.54 14.53
N PHE A 15 -11.11 -10.24 13.40
CA PHE A 15 -12.35 -10.77 12.83
C PHE A 15 -12.35 -12.29 12.93
N SER A 16 -13.51 -12.92 12.67
CA SER A 16 -13.67 -14.37 12.81
C SER A 16 -12.76 -15.22 11.93
N LYS A 17 -12.22 -14.66 10.83
CA LYS A 17 -11.42 -15.40 9.83
C LYS A 17 -10.09 -14.74 9.47
N TYR A 18 -9.85 -13.52 9.92
CA TYR A 18 -8.63 -12.78 9.60
C TYR A 18 -8.38 -11.70 10.64
N ILE A 19 -7.13 -11.25 10.71
CA ILE A 19 -6.74 -10.11 11.54
C ILE A 19 -6.29 -9.02 10.58
N LEU A 20 -6.84 -7.82 10.74
CA LEU A 20 -6.32 -6.64 10.06
C LEU A 20 -5.21 -6.06 10.93
N PHE A 21 -3.98 -6.25 10.49
CA PHE A 21 -2.80 -5.61 11.08
C PHE A 21 -2.73 -4.15 10.66
N VAL A 22 -2.70 -3.24 11.64
CA VAL A 22 -2.62 -1.80 11.40
C VAL A 22 -1.32 -1.29 12.03
N GLN A 23 -0.34 -1.02 11.16
CA GLN A 23 0.84 -0.28 11.56
C GLN A 23 0.57 1.22 11.47
N GLU A 24 0.64 1.90 12.60
CA GLU A 24 0.55 3.35 12.66
C GLU A 24 1.94 3.98 12.72
N TYR A 25 2.08 5.14 12.06
CA TYR A 25 3.29 5.94 12.11
C TYR A 25 2.91 7.35 12.51
N VAL A 26 3.16 7.68 13.78
CA VAL A 26 2.94 9.01 14.35
C VAL A 26 4.27 9.74 14.30
N PHE A 27 4.27 10.93 13.71
CA PHE A 27 5.51 11.65 13.44
C PHE A 27 5.26 13.15 13.27
N ASP A 28 6.31 13.96 13.42
CA ASP A 28 6.24 15.39 13.13
C ASP A 28 6.26 15.61 11.61
N LYS A 29 5.14 16.05 11.06
CA LYS A 29 5.01 16.35 9.62
C LYS A 29 5.92 17.48 9.13
N THR A 30 6.43 18.33 10.01
CA THR A 30 7.36 19.40 9.68
C THR A 30 8.81 18.94 9.67
N SER A 31 9.14 17.85 10.38
CA SER A 31 10.46 17.21 10.37
C SER A 31 10.70 16.47 9.05
N THR A 32 11.77 16.85 8.33
CA THR A 32 12.21 16.12 7.13
C THR A 32 12.72 14.73 7.48
N LYS A 33 13.47 14.61 8.58
CA LYS A 33 14.01 13.35 9.08
C LYS A 33 12.90 12.34 9.35
N ASP A 34 11.84 12.78 10.03
CA ASP A 34 10.69 11.93 10.38
C ASP A 34 9.96 11.43 9.14
N ARG A 35 9.72 12.32 8.17
CA ARG A 35 9.08 11.97 6.90
C ARG A 35 9.90 10.95 6.12
N GLU A 36 11.21 11.10 6.07
CA GLU A 36 12.11 10.17 5.38
C GLU A 36 12.19 8.82 6.08
N SER A 37 12.31 8.83 7.41
CA SER A 37 12.32 7.62 8.24
C SER A 37 11.02 6.83 8.05
N GLY A 38 9.87 7.49 8.07
CA GLY A 38 8.57 6.87 7.78
C GLY A 38 8.49 6.25 6.39
N ARG A 39 9.00 6.93 5.36
CA ARG A 39 9.03 6.36 4.00
C ARG A 39 9.89 5.10 3.93
N LYS A 40 11.05 5.08 4.59
CA LYS A 40 11.93 3.91 4.67
C LYS A 40 11.25 2.76 5.39
N VAL A 41 10.59 3.03 6.53
CA VAL A 41 9.81 2.04 7.27
C VAL A 41 8.72 1.43 6.38
N VAL A 42 7.89 2.24 5.73
CA VAL A 42 6.81 1.72 4.86
C VAL A 42 7.38 0.89 3.70
N LYS A 43 8.46 1.34 3.07
CA LYS A 43 9.09 0.58 1.97
C LYS A 43 9.61 -0.78 2.44
N ALA A 44 10.28 -0.81 3.59
CA ALA A 44 10.78 -2.05 4.19
C ALA A 44 9.62 -3.02 4.51
N LEU A 45 8.55 -2.52 5.16
CA LEU A 45 7.37 -3.33 5.46
C LEU A 45 6.69 -3.90 4.21
N LEU A 46 6.55 -3.10 3.15
CA LEU A 46 5.98 -3.60 1.88
C LEU A 46 6.89 -4.65 1.22
N THR A 47 8.21 -4.50 1.34
CA THR A 47 9.19 -5.45 0.78
C THR A 47 9.12 -6.79 1.51
N GLU A 48 9.03 -6.78 2.85
CA GLU A 48 8.88 -8.01 3.63
C GLU A 48 7.49 -8.64 3.42
N ALA A 49 6.43 -7.82 3.36
CA ALA A 49 5.09 -8.31 3.07
C ALA A 49 5.01 -9.06 1.73
N GLU A 50 5.68 -8.56 0.68
CA GLU A 50 5.76 -9.22 -0.62
C GLU A 50 6.40 -10.61 -0.54
N LYS A 51 7.49 -10.74 0.22
CA LYS A 51 8.20 -12.02 0.41
C LYS A 51 7.37 -13.04 1.17
N ASP A 52 6.64 -12.58 2.19
CA ASP A 52 5.86 -13.43 3.08
C ASP A 52 4.43 -13.71 2.56
N GLY A 53 4.06 -13.14 1.41
CA GLY A 53 2.76 -13.34 0.80
C GLY A 53 1.62 -12.55 1.47
N PHE A 54 1.96 -11.49 2.22
CA PHE A 54 0.98 -10.57 2.78
C PHE A 54 0.69 -9.42 1.81
N ALA A 55 -0.58 -9.00 1.78
CA ALA A 55 -1.01 -7.85 1.00
C ALA A 55 -1.75 -6.85 1.88
N ASN A 56 -1.50 -5.56 1.66
CA ASN A 56 -2.21 -4.51 2.37
C ASN A 56 -3.66 -4.39 1.88
N TYR A 57 -4.59 -4.32 2.83
CA TYR A 57 -6.00 -4.01 2.56
C TYR A 57 -6.21 -2.57 2.04
N ARG A 58 -5.43 -1.61 2.56
CA ARG A 58 -5.52 -0.18 2.19
C ARG A 58 -4.15 0.50 2.32
N SER A 59 -3.94 1.56 1.53
CA SER A 59 -2.72 2.37 1.58
C SER A 59 -2.98 3.86 1.34
N ARG A 60 -1.97 4.69 1.66
CA ARG A 60 -1.93 6.09 1.25
C ARG A 60 -1.68 6.19 -0.25
N VAL A 61 -2.13 7.29 -0.86
CA VAL A 61 -2.03 7.56 -2.31
C VAL A 61 -0.64 7.30 -2.91
N GLN A 62 0.42 7.72 -2.21
CA GLN A 62 1.80 7.54 -2.66
C GLN A 62 2.30 6.08 -2.70
N TYR A 63 1.55 5.13 -2.12
CA TYR A 63 1.91 3.71 -2.05
C TYR A 63 0.93 2.80 -2.80
N MET A 64 -0.04 3.37 -3.54
CA MET A 64 -1.05 2.57 -4.22
C MET A 64 -0.46 1.60 -5.24
N ASP A 65 0.51 2.03 -6.05
CA ASP A 65 1.18 1.15 -7.02
C ASP A 65 1.98 0.04 -6.33
N ALA A 66 2.73 0.39 -5.29
CA ALA A 66 3.55 -0.57 -4.55
C ALA A 66 2.67 -1.65 -3.91
N VAL A 67 1.52 -1.26 -3.34
CA VAL A 67 0.55 -2.22 -2.79
C VAL A 67 -0.12 -3.03 -3.88
N GLN A 68 -0.46 -2.43 -5.03
CA GLN A 68 -1.05 -3.16 -6.16
C GLN A 68 -0.09 -4.22 -6.71
N ASN A 69 1.23 -3.97 -6.64
CA ASN A 69 2.24 -4.94 -7.05
C ASN A 69 2.29 -6.18 -6.14
N LEU A 70 1.87 -6.08 -4.86
CA LEU A 70 1.76 -7.25 -3.98
C LEU A 70 0.75 -8.29 -4.51
N TYR A 71 -0.23 -7.85 -5.31
CA TYR A 71 -1.19 -8.73 -5.98
C TYR A 71 -0.59 -9.28 -7.30
N GLY A 72 0.50 -10.05 -7.18
CA GLY A 72 1.33 -10.56 -8.28
C GLY A 72 0.82 -11.80 -9.02
N PHE A 73 -0.23 -12.45 -8.53
CA PHE A 73 -0.71 -13.74 -9.05
C PHE A 73 -0.96 -13.74 -10.57
N ASN A 74 -0.49 -14.79 -11.24
CA ASN A 74 -0.62 -15.00 -12.70
C ASN A 74 -0.20 -13.76 -13.53
N GLY A 75 0.94 -13.20 -13.13
CA GLY A 75 1.52 -12.00 -13.73
C GLY A 75 0.64 -10.76 -13.53
N HIS A 76 0.03 -10.55 -12.36
CA HIS A 76 -0.93 -9.47 -12.08
C HIS A 76 -2.24 -9.55 -12.90
N ILE A 77 -2.86 -10.73 -12.99
CA ILE A 77 -4.12 -10.90 -13.75
C ILE A 77 -5.25 -9.98 -13.24
N TYR A 78 -5.34 -9.78 -11.93
CA TYR A 78 -6.35 -8.90 -11.32
C TYR A 78 -6.19 -7.45 -11.80
N ARG A 79 -4.95 -6.94 -11.82
CA ARG A 79 -4.66 -5.58 -12.28
C ARG A 79 -5.09 -5.37 -13.73
N ARG A 80 -4.70 -6.28 -14.64
CA ARG A 80 -5.09 -6.20 -16.06
C ARG A 80 -6.60 -6.22 -16.26
N PHE A 81 -7.29 -7.06 -15.48
CA PHE A 81 -8.75 -7.14 -15.53
C PHE A 81 -9.40 -5.80 -15.12
N VAL A 82 -8.98 -5.23 -14.00
CA VAL A 82 -9.51 -3.94 -13.51
C VAL A 82 -9.17 -2.79 -14.47
N GLU A 83 -7.95 -2.76 -15.04
CA GLU A 83 -7.55 -1.77 -16.04
C GLU A 83 -8.39 -1.87 -17.32
N THR A 84 -8.73 -3.08 -17.76
CA THR A 84 -9.62 -3.30 -18.91
C THR A 84 -11.02 -2.73 -18.67
N LEU A 85 -11.59 -3.01 -17.49
CA LEU A 85 -12.88 -2.44 -17.09
C LEU A 85 -12.80 -0.92 -17.01
N LYS A 86 -11.74 -0.39 -16.41
CA LYS A 86 -11.52 1.05 -16.26
C LYS A 86 -11.48 1.77 -17.62
N ALA A 87 -10.72 1.22 -18.58
CA ALA A 87 -10.64 1.77 -19.93
C ALA A 87 -11.99 1.73 -20.66
N ALA A 88 -12.82 0.71 -20.42
CA ALA A 88 -14.16 0.62 -21.00
C ALA A 88 -15.15 1.66 -20.42
N VAL A 89 -15.11 1.91 -19.11
CA VAL A 89 -16.06 2.83 -18.45
C VAL A 89 -15.60 4.28 -18.39
N ASP A 90 -14.30 4.54 -18.51
CA ASP A 90 -13.70 5.88 -18.52
C ASP A 90 -12.63 5.98 -19.62
N PRO A 91 -13.05 6.02 -20.91
CA PRO A 91 -12.12 6.02 -22.05
C PRO A 91 -11.17 7.23 -22.08
N ASN A 92 -11.55 8.34 -21.44
CA ASN A 92 -10.76 9.56 -21.36
C ASN A 92 -9.91 9.65 -20.07
N GLY A 93 -10.01 8.67 -19.16
CA GLY A 93 -9.21 8.62 -17.94
C GLY A 93 -9.48 9.76 -16.94
N ILE A 94 -10.67 10.34 -16.92
CA ILE A 94 -10.99 11.54 -16.13
C ILE A 94 -11.16 11.19 -14.64
N LEU A 95 -11.70 10.01 -14.35
CA LEU A 95 -12.14 9.64 -13.01
C LEU A 95 -10.99 9.03 -12.20
N SER A 96 -10.27 9.89 -11.48
CA SER A 96 -9.25 9.50 -10.47
C SER A 96 -8.16 8.54 -11.01
N PRO A 97 -7.40 8.95 -12.05
CA PRO A 97 -6.32 8.12 -12.60
C PRO A 97 -5.29 7.76 -11.52
N GLY A 98 -4.82 6.51 -11.52
CA GLY A 98 -3.88 5.97 -10.55
C GLY A 98 -4.48 5.53 -9.21
N LYS A 99 -5.79 5.71 -8.98
CA LYS A 99 -6.44 5.22 -7.76
C LYS A 99 -6.31 3.69 -7.66
N GLN A 100 -5.84 3.21 -6.50
CA GLN A 100 -5.50 1.80 -6.27
C GLN A 100 -4.46 1.22 -7.26
N GLY A 101 -3.64 2.09 -7.88
CA GLY A 101 -2.64 1.67 -8.85
C GLY A 101 -3.22 1.27 -10.20
N SER A 102 -4.44 1.71 -10.52
CA SER A 102 -5.15 1.42 -11.79
C SER A 102 -5.40 2.69 -12.61
N GLY A 103 -5.48 2.54 -13.95
CA GLY A 103 -5.90 3.61 -14.85
C GLY A 103 -4.86 4.72 -15.05
N ARG A 104 -3.63 4.33 -15.41
CA ARG A 104 -2.65 5.24 -16.04
C ARG A 104 -2.70 5.11 -17.54
#